data_AF-A0A3N5HTF7-F1
#
_entry.id   AF-A0A3N5HTF7-F1
#
_cell.length_a   1.000
_cell.length_b   1.000
_cell.length_c   1.000
_cell.angle_alpha   90.00
_cell.angle_beta   90.00
_cell.angle_gamma   90.00
#
_symmetry.space_group_name_H-M   'P 1'
#
loop_
_entity.id
_entity.type
_entity.pdbx_description
1 polymer ?
#
loop_
_entity_poly.entity_id
_entity_poly.type
_entity_poly.pdbx_seq_one_letter_code
_entity_poly.pdbx_strand_id
1 'polypeptide(L)' 'MARMLDDMERLLRGEVPPPPAATRIGMRLASFAPGEAVVELDADASHGNPMGTVQGGVLAAIADAAMGWAYMTTLGEG' A
#
# COMPACT_ATOMS: atom_id res chain seq x y z
N MET A 1 -6.43 -2.41 -18.63
CA MET A 1 -5.10 -2.73 -18.07
C MET A 1 -4.18 -1.51 -17.96
N ALA A 2 -3.87 -0.82 -19.09
CA ALA A 2 -2.98 0.37 -19.10
C ALA A 2 -3.36 1.41 -18.05
N ARG A 3 -4.63 1.84 -18.00
CA ARG A 3 -5.11 2.86 -17.05
C ARG A 3 -4.84 2.55 -15.57
N MET A 4 -4.99 1.29 -15.14
CA MET A 4 -4.76 0.91 -13.74
C MET A 4 -3.27 0.96 -13.39
N LEU A 5 -2.42 0.42 -14.29
CA LEU A 5 -0.98 0.47 -14.12
C LEU A 5 -0.48 1.92 -14.18
N ASP A 6 -0.99 2.72 -15.11
CA ASP A 6 -0.72 4.15 -15.22
C ASP A 6 -1.08 4.89 -13.91
N ASP A 7 -2.23 4.60 -13.33
CA ASP A 7 -2.65 5.20 -12.05
C ASP A 7 -1.74 4.75 -10.88
N MET A 8 -1.29 3.48 -10.86
CA MET A 8 -0.32 3.00 -9.88
C MET A 8 1.07 3.64 -10.06
N GLU A 9 1.50 3.88 -11.30
CA GLU A 9 2.74 4.62 -11.57
C GLU A 9 2.65 6.07 -11.10
N ARG A 10 1.52 6.74 -11.37
CA ARG A 10 1.28 8.11 -10.91
C ARG A 10 1.25 8.18 -9.39
N LEU A 11 0.69 7.17 -8.73
CA LEU A 11 0.72 7.04 -7.27
C LEU A 11 2.16 6.90 -6.76
N LEU A 12 2.95 6.02 -7.39
CA LEU A 12 4.36 5.79 -7.03
C LEU A 12 5.21 7.06 -7.21
N ARG A 13 4.92 7.87 -8.24
CA ARG A 13 5.57 9.17 -8.50
C ARG A 13 5.04 10.31 -7.62
N GLY A 14 4.01 10.07 -6.80
CA GLY A 14 3.39 11.09 -5.95
C GLY A 14 2.58 12.14 -6.71
N GLU A 15 2.19 11.86 -7.94
CA GLU A 15 1.38 12.75 -8.79
C GLU A 15 -0.11 12.71 -8.42
N VAL A 16 -0.52 11.66 -7.71
CA VAL A 16 -1.87 11.50 -7.15
C VAL A 16 -1.78 11.13 -5.67
N PRO A 17 -2.73 11.55 -4.84
CA PRO A 17 -2.73 11.21 -3.43
C PRO A 17 -2.97 9.70 -3.23
N PRO A 18 -2.36 9.09 -2.20
CA PRO A 18 -2.68 7.72 -1.82
C PRO A 18 -4.12 7.60 -1.29
N PRO A 19 -4.67 6.38 -1.22
CA PRO A 19 -5.97 6.14 -0.62
C PRO A 19 -6.05 6.73 0.80
N PRO A 20 -7.18 7.31 1.24
CA PRO A 20 -7.29 7.96 2.55
C PRO A 20 -6.88 7.08 3.73
N ALA A 21 -7.15 5.76 3.66
CA ALA A 21 -6.71 4.81 4.68
C ALA A 21 -5.18 4.68 4.72
N ALA A 22 -4.51 4.61 3.56
CA ALA A 22 -3.06 4.59 3.47
C ALA A 22 -2.45 5.88 4.03
N THR A 23 -3.04 7.04 3.71
CA THR A 23 -2.65 8.33 4.30
C THR A 23 -2.80 8.37 5.82
N ARG A 24 -3.87 7.77 6.37
CA ARG A 24 -4.08 7.74 7.82
C ARG A 24 -3.13 6.83 8.56
N ILE A 25 -2.76 5.70 7.95
CA ILE A 25 -1.78 4.78 8.51
C ILE A 25 -0.36 5.27 8.23
N GLY A 26 -0.13 6.14 7.25
CA GLY A 26 1.20 6.57 6.85
C GLY A 26 1.94 5.57 5.96
N MET A 27 1.23 4.62 5.36
CA MET A 27 1.83 3.63 4.45
C MET A 27 1.87 4.13 3.00
N ARG A 28 2.86 3.66 2.24
CA ARG A 28 3.06 4.02 0.82
C ARG A 28 3.35 2.80 -0.04
N LEU A 29 2.96 2.87 -1.31
CA LEU A 29 3.47 1.96 -2.35
C LEU A 29 4.92 2.35 -2.66
N ALA A 30 5.86 1.44 -2.42
CA ALA A 30 7.29 1.67 -2.63
C ALA A 30 7.78 1.14 -3.99
N SER A 31 7.18 0.06 -4.47
CA SER A 31 7.40 -0.48 -5.83
C SER A 31 6.30 -1.47 -6.19
N PHE A 32 6.18 -1.79 -7.48
CA PHE A 32 5.35 -2.91 -7.96
C PHE A 32 5.93 -3.52 -9.24
N ALA A 33 5.56 -4.77 -9.48
CA ALA A 33 5.86 -5.54 -10.69
C ALA A 33 4.67 -6.49 -10.98
N PRO A 34 4.61 -7.18 -12.13
CA PRO A 34 3.54 -8.13 -12.39
C PRO A 34 3.44 -9.21 -11.30
N GLY A 35 2.32 -9.22 -10.55
CA GLY A 35 2.06 -10.11 -9.43
C GLY A 35 2.68 -9.70 -8.09
N GLU A 36 3.33 -8.53 -8.01
CA GLU A 36 4.10 -8.12 -6.83
C GLU A 36 3.88 -6.64 -6.48
N ALA A 37 3.86 -6.32 -5.18
CA ALA A 37 3.87 -4.96 -4.68
C ALA A 37 4.60 -4.88 -3.34
N VAL A 38 5.36 -3.81 -3.14
CA VAL A 38 6.05 -3.50 -1.89
C VAL A 38 5.37 -2.32 -1.25
N VAL A 39 4.95 -2.49 0.01
CA VAL A 39 4.33 -1.45 0.83
C VAL A 39 5.21 -1.18 2.03
N GLU A 40 5.48 0.09 2.28
CA GLU A 40 6.34 0.53 3.38
C GLU A 40 5.55 1.40 4.35
N LEU A 41 5.87 1.26 5.64
CA LEU A 41 5.41 2.13 6.71
C LEU A 41 6.62 2.46 7.59
N ASP A 42 6.88 3.75 7.78
CA ASP A 42 7.82 4.23 8.79
C ASP A 42 7.12 4.21 10.15
N ALA A 43 7.16 3.07 10.83
CA ALA A 43 6.42 2.86 12.07
C ALA A 43 6.97 3.72 13.22
N ASP A 44 6.07 4.45 13.86
CA ASP A 44 6.33 5.24 15.08
C ASP A 44 5.42 4.81 16.25
N ALA A 45 5.51 5.54 17.36
CA ALA A 45 4.73 5.26 18.57
C ALA A 45 3.20 5.32 18.38
N SER A 46 2.69 6.04 17.37
CA SER A 46 1.25 6.12 17.08
C SER A 46 0.68 4.80 16.53
N HIS A 47 1.55 3.91 16.05
CA HIS A 47 1.19 2.58 15.56
C HIS A 47 1.26 1.51 16.66
N GLY A 48 1.65 1.90 17.87
CA GLY A 48 1.90 1.00 18.99
C GLY A 48 0.64 0.39 19.59
N ASN A 49 0.77 -0.83 20.10
CA ASN A 49 -0.18 -1.47 21.00
C ASN A 49 0.29 -1.28 22.47
N PRO A 50 -0.50 -1.71 23.48
CA PRO A 50 -0.13 -1.56 24.89
C PRO A 50 1.18 -2.26 25.32
N MET A 51 1.69 -3.19 24.52
CA MET A 51 2.96 -3.88 24.76
C MET A 51 4.17 -3.13 24.17
N GLY A 52 3.96 -1.99 23.52
CA GLY A 52 5.02 -1.17 22.92
C GLY A 52 5.52 -1.69 21.56
N THR A 53 4.79 -2.60 20.92
CA THR A 53 5.06 -3.08 19.55
C THR A 53 3.98 -2.61 18.59
N VAL A 54 4.17 -2.76 17.28
CA VAL A 54 3.17 -2.37 16.29
C VAL A 54 1.86 -3.16 16.51
N GLN A 55 0.72 -2.47 16.50
CA GLN A 55 -0.61 -3.08 16.58
C GLN A 55 -0.80 -4.06 15.42
N GLY A 56 -1.22 -5.29 15.72
CA GLY A 56 -1.37 -6.33 14.69
C GLY A 56 -2.32 -5.95 13.55
N GLY A 57 -3.32 -5.10 13.82
CA GLY A 57 -4.21 -4.56 12.79
C GLY A 57 -3.52 -3.65 11.78
N VAL A 58 -2.48 -2.92 12.18
CA VAL A 58 -1.65 -2.11 11.25
C VAL A 58 -0.85 -3.04 10.34
N LEU A 59 -0.26 -4.10 10.89
CA LEU A 59 0.45 -5.11 10.09
C LEU A 59 -0.50 -5.80 9.08
N ALA A 60 -1.71 -6.14 9.53
CA ALA A 60 -2.72 -6.72 8.65
C ALA A 60 -3.13 -5.74 7.53
N ALA A 61 -3.28 -4.45 7.83
CA ALA A 61 -3.61 -3.44 6.82
C ALA A 61 -2.49 -3.25 5.77
N ILE A 62 -1.22 -3.29 6.18
CA ILE A 62 -0.08 -3.23 5.26
C ILE A 62 -0.07 -4.47 4.35
N ALA A 63 -0.28 -5.66 4.93
CA ALA A 63 -0.35 -6.90 4.16
C ALA A 63 -1.51 -6.90 3.17
N ASP A 64 -2.69 -6.43 3.59
CA ASP A 64 -3.87 -6.28 2.73
C ASP A 64 -3.59 -5.33 1.55
N ALA A 65 -2.99 -4.17 1.81
CA ALA A 65 -2.62 -3.22 0.77
C ALA A 65 -1.61 -3.82 -0.22
N ALA A 66 -0.59 -4.53 0.26
CA ALA A 66 0.40 -5.19 -0.59
C ALA A 66 -0.24 -6.25 -1.49
N MET A 67 -1.09 -7.13 -0.93
CA MET A 67 -1.80 -8.14 -1.70
C MET A 67 -2.75 -7.52 -2.73
N GLY A 68 -3.49 -6.48 -2.34
CA GLY A 68 -4.43 -5.78 -3.23
C GLY A 68 -3.72 -5.12 -4.41
N TRP A 69 -2.64 -4.36 -4.16
CA TRP A 69 -1.85 -3.76 -5.23
C TRP A 69 -1.17 -4.79 -6.12
N ALA A 70 -0.60 -5.85 -5.54
CA ALA A 70 -0.02 -6.95 -6.31
C ALA A 70 -1.05 -7.60 -7.23
N TYR A 71 -2.26 -7.89 -6.72
CA TYR A 71 -3.34 -8.45 -7.52
C TYR A 71 -3.77 -7.51 -8.64
N MET A 72 -3.89 -6.20 -8.38
CA MET A 72 -4.27 -5.22 -9.39
C MET A 72 -3.29 -5.16 -10.57
N THR A 73 -2.00 -5.45 -10.36
CA THR A 73 -1.03 -5.53 -11.46
C THR A 73 -1.32 -6.65 -12.46
N THR A 74 -2.11 -7.65 -12.07
CA THR A 74 -2.44 -8.83 -12.89
C THR A 74 -3.82 -8.77 -13.54
N LEU A 75 -4.62 -7.75 -13.22
CA LEU A 75 -5.97 -7.62 -13.75
C LEU A 75 -5.95 -7.30 -15.25
N GLY A 76 -6.61 -8.15 -16.04
CA GLY A 76 -6.85 -7.95 -17.46
C GLY A 76 -7.91 -6.88 -17.76
N GLU A 77 -8.32 -6.78 -19.02
CA GLU A 77 -9.49 -5.96 -19.37
C GLU A 77 -10.79 -6.65 -18.96
N GLY A 78 -11.67 -5.90 -18.30
CA GLY A 78 -12.99 -6.31 -17.84
C GLY A 78 -13.90 -5.10 -17.72
#